data_AF-A0A3A9EXY7-F1
#
_entry.id   AF-A0A3A9EXY7-F1
#
_cell.length_a   1.000
_cell.length_b   1.000
_cell.length_c   1.000
_cell.angle_alpha   90.00
_cell.angle_beta   90.00
_cell.angle_gamma   90.00
#
_symmetry.space_group_name_H-M   'P 1'
#
loop_
_entity.id
_entity.type
_entity.pdbx_description
1 polymer ?
#
loop_
_entity_poly.entity_id
_entity_poly.type
_entity_poly.pdbx_seq_one_letter_code
_entity_poly.pdbx_strand_id
1 'polypeptide(L)'
;MCHTGREGVTNGKRERKQHDRKAADRLHERVLFSDVLGKYIPDYECVLVQLRDYSNADLMEKKDELSVLMMIDRLKNVSDYAMLRDEMDEAFLKEATEDSPEYLLKLMAQIIEVFLIKMNVPRAEAELFTDRIKEREMGELFKHFEAWDVQAVRREAEKEVKEARAEAQKEIEKEANRE
;
A
#
# COMPACT_ATOMS: atom_id res chain seq x y z
N MET A 1 -61.46 -0.28 -9.90
CA MET A 1 -60.45 -1.26 -10.35
C MET A 1 -59.09 -0.66 -10.10
N CYS A 2 -58.29 -1.36 -9.29
CA CYS A 2 -56.88 -1.11 -9.08
C CYS A 2 -56.13 -1.22 -10.41
N HIS A 3 -55.07 -0.42 -10.60
CA HIS A 3 -53.74 -0.96 -10.90
C HIS A 3 -52.67 0.12 -10.65
N THR A 4 -51.84 -0.22 -9.69
CA THR A 4 -50.49 0.27 -9.40
C THR A 4 -49.58 0.13 -10.61
N GLY A 5 -48.83 1.18 -10.95
CA GLY A 5 -47.68 1.13 -11.85
C GLY A 5 -46.51 1.90 -11.23
N ARG A 6 -45.58 1.19 -10.60
CA ARG A 6 -44.26 1.69 -10.21
C ARG A 6 -43.41 1.82 -11.47
N GLU A 7 -43.00 3.03 -11.81
CA GLU A 7 -41.78 3.28 -12.59
C GLU A 7 -40.79 3.84 -11.57
N GLY A 8 -39.80 3.09 -11.11
CA GLY A 8 -38.71 2.62 -11.94
C GLY A 8 -37.59 3.65 -11.89
N VAL A 9 -37.09 3.95 -10.68
CA VAL A 9 -35.92 4.82 -10.47
C VAL A 9 -34.70 4.08 -10.99
N THR A 10 -34.39 4.26 -12.27
CA THR A 10 -33.11 3.85 -12.84
C THR A 10 -32.06 4.85 -12.38
N ASN A 11 -31.43 4.51 -11.25
CA ASN A 11 -30.31 5.25 -10.69
C ASN A 11 -29.19 5.24 -11.73
N GLY A 12 -28.96 6.39 -12.37
CA GLY A 12 -27.95 6.57 -13.40
C GLY A 12 -26.58 6.18 -12.87
N LYS A 13 -25.99 5.15 -13.48
CA LYS A 13 -24.55 4.88 -13.40
C LYS A 13 -23.84 6.16 -13.81
N ARG A 14 -23.31 6.88 -12.82
CA ARG A 14 -22.37 7.97 -13.04
C ARG A 14 -21.09 7.33 -13.55
N GLU A 15 -20.97 7.25 -14.87
CA GLU A 15 -19.69 7.11 -15.55
C GLU A 15 -18.82 8.29 -15.10
N ARG A 16 -17.97 8.06 -14.10
CA ARG A 16 -16.96 9.04 -13.71
C ARG A 16 -15.89 8.98 -14.78
N LYS A 17 -16.01 9.85 -15.78
CA LYS A 17 -14.92 10.10 -16.74
C LYS A 17 -13.68 10.47 -15.96
N GLN A 18 -12.71 9.56 -15.98
CA GLN A 18 -11.38 9.72 -15.43
C GLN A 18 -10.77 11.00 -16.02
N HIS A 19 -10.56 11.99 -15.17
CA HIS A 19 -10.01 13.28 -15.58
C HIS A 19 -8.49 13.13 -15.60
N ASP A 20 -7.96 12.54 -16.66
CA ASP A 20 -6.52 12.37 -16.85
C ASP A 20 -5.84 13.75 -16.90
N ARG A 21 -4.93 14.01 -15.96
CA ARG A 21 -3.98 15.11 -16.09
C ARG A 21 -2.97 14.66 -17.14
N LYS A 22 -3.08 15.19 -18.36
CA LYS A 22 -2.21 14.87 -19.50
C LYS A 22 -0.74 15.19 -19.19
N ALA A 23 -0.03 14.22 -18.62
CA ALA A 23 1.38 14.04 -18.90
C ALA A 23 1.51 13.57 -20.36
N ALA A 24 2.68 13.72 -20.97
CA ALA A 24 2.89 13.18 -22.31
C ALA A 24 2.62 11.66 -22.29
N ASP A 25 1.63 11.25 -23.08
CA ASP A 25 1.05 9.90 -23.00
C ASP A 25 2.04 8.86 -23.53
N ARG A 26 3.02 9.24 -24.35
CA ARG A 26 4.02 8.30 -24.90
C ARG A 26 5.41 8.53 -24.36
N LEU A 27 6.13 7.44 -24.07
CA LEU A 27 7.50 7.54 -23.53
C LEU A 27 8.41 8.39 -24.44
N HIS A 28 8.30 8.23 -25.75
CA HIS A 28 9.17 8.94 -26.69
C HIS A 28 9.03 10.48 -26.59
N GLU A 29 7.90 10.99 -26.13
CA GLU A 29 7.69 12.42 -25.89
C GLU A 29 8.35 12.90 -24.58
N ARG A 30 8.72 11.98 -23.68
CA ARG A 30 9.33 12.25 -22.36
C ARG A 30 10.83 12.07 -22.34
N VAL A 31 11.41 11.44 -23.37
CA VAL A 31 12.84 11.14 -23.45
C VAL A 31 13.59 12.27 -24.17
N LEU A 32 14.63 12.79 -23.53
CA LEU A 32 15.53 13.78 -24.15
C LEU A 32 16.25 13.15 -25.37
N PHE A 33 16.32 13.88 -26.48
CA PHE A 33 16.84 13.39 -27.78
C PHE A 33 16.03 12.25 -28.40
N SER A 34 14.71 12.24 -28.19
CA SER A 34 13.84 11.23 -28.81
C SER A 34 13.81 11.29 -30.34
N ASP A 35 14.08 12.44 -30.92
CA ASP A 35 14.28 12.64 -32.36
C ASP A 35 15.48 11.83 -32.91
N VAL A 36 16.54 11.70 -32.12
CA VAL A 36 17.76 10.95 -32.50
C VAL A 36 17.65 9.47 -32.10
N LEU A 37 17.09 9.21 -30.91
CA LEU A 37 17.04 7.88 -30.31
C LEU A 37 15.74 7.13 -30.60
N GLY A 38 14.79 7.72 -31.33
CA GLY A 38 13.44 7.18 -31.52
C GLY A 38 13.39 5.72 -31.99
N LYS A 39 14.31 5.31 -32.88
CA LYS A 39 14.40 3.90 -33.34
C LYS A 39 14.78 2.88 -32.25
N TYR A 40 15.30 3.35 -31.12
CA TYR A 40 15.72 2.55 -29.97
C TYR A 40 14.80 2.74 -28.76
N ILE A 41 13.89 3.71 -28.79
CA ILE A 41 12.94 3.97 -27.71
C ILE A 41 11.68 3.15 -28.02
N PRO A 42 11.28 2.21 -27.15
CA PRO A 42 10.04 1.47 -27.36
C PRO A 42 8.84 2.41 -27.21
N ASP A 43 7.84 2.24 -28.07
CA ASP A 43 6.63 3.07 -28.08
C ASP A 43 5.58 2.47 -27.15
N TYR A 44 5.66 2.82 -25.86
CA TYR A 44 4.65 2.49 -24.86
C TYR A 44 4.03 3.73 -24.24
N GLU A 45 2.76 3.55 -23.84
CA GLU A 45 1.95 4.57 -23.19
C GLU A 45 2.27 4.65 -21.69
N CYS A 46 2.43 5.87 -21.18
CA CYS A 46 2.72 6.17 -19.78
C CYS A 46 1.47 6.81 -19.16
N VAL A 47 0.70 6.02 -18.41
CA VAL A 47 -0.49 6.53 -17.70
C VAL A 47 -0.10 6.97 -16.29
N LEU A 48 -0.47 8.20 -15.90
CA LEU A 48 -0.29 8.69 -14.54
C LEU A 48 -1.52 8.32 -13.70
N VAL A 49 -1.38 7.31 -12.85
CA VAL A 49 -2.46 6.83 -12.00
C VAL A 49 -2.41 7.50 -10.62
N GLN A 50 -3.51 8.12 -10.19
CA GLN A 50 -3.66 8.61 -8.82
C GLN A 50 -4.31 7.54 -7.94
N LEU A 51 -3.57 6.99 -6.98
CA LEU A 51 -4.05 5.89 -6.13
C LEU A 51 -5.34 6.22 -5.34
N ARG A 52 -5.57 7.50 -5.03
CA ARG A 52 -6.79 7.95 -4.33
C ARG A 52 -8.06 7.82 -5.17
N ASP A 53 -7.94 7.68 -6.49
CA ASP A 53 -9.07 7.58 -7.40
C ASP A 53 -9.60 6.13 -7.53
N TYR A 54 -8.87 5.16 -6.97
CA TYR A 54 -9.24 3.75 -6.95
C TYR A 54 -9.68 3.33 -5.54
N SER A 55 -10.77 2.58 -5.42
CA SER A 55 -11.09 1.87 -4.18
C SER A 55 -10.31 0.55 -4.10
N ASN A 56 -10.22 -0.03 -2.91
CA ASN A 56 -9.59 -1.36 -2.77
C ASN A 56 -10.37 -2.42 -3.56
N ALA A 57 -11.71 -2.31 -3.61
CA ALA A 57 -12.54 -3.18 -4.45
C ALA A 57 -12.18 -3.07 -5.94
N ASP A 58 -11.98 -1.86 -6.46
CA ASP A 58 -11.59 -1.66 -7.87
C ASP A 58 -10.21 -2.28 -8.18
N LEU A 59 -9.29 -2.27 -7.22
CA LEU A 59 -7.96 -2.87 -7.37
C LEU A 59 -8.04 -4.40 -7.28
N MET A 60 -8.84 -4.93 -6.35
CA MET A 60 -9.05 -6.36 -6.19
C MET A 60 -9.74 -7.00 -7.40
N GLU A 61 -10.60 -6.27 -8.12
CA GLU A 61 -11.23 -6.78 -9.35
C GLU A 61 -10.19 -7.11 -10.45
N LYS A 62 -9.05 -6.40 -10.47
CA LYS A 62 -8.03 -6.61 -11.50
C LYS A 62 -7.20 -7.88 -11.32
N LYS A 63 -7.04 -8.33 -10.07
CA LYS A 63 -6.34 -9.57 -9.72
C LYS A 63 -4.96 -9.67 -10.36
N ASP A 64 -4.21 -8.58 -10.32
CA ASP A 64 -2.86 -8.51 -10.86
C ASP A 64 -1.87 -7.98 -9.81
N GLU A 65 -0.58 -8.22 -10.08
CA GLU A 65 0.52 -7.86 -9.19
C GLU A 65 0.63 -6.35 -8.96
N LEU A 66 0.25 -5.56 -9.97
CA LEU A 66 0.30 -4.12 -9.90
C LEU A 66 -0.75 -3.59 -8.93
N SER A 67 -1.97 -4.14 -8.96
CA SER A 67 -3.03 -3.85 -7.99
C SER A 67 -2.61 -4.18 -6.57
N VAL A 68 -1.96 -5.33 -6.36
CA VAL A 68 -1.39 -5.68 -5.04
C VAL A 68 -0.41 -4.61 -4.57
N LEU A 69 0.52 -4.20 -5.45
CA LEU A 69 1.50 -3.17 -5.11
C LEU A 69 0.85 -1.80 -4.85
N MET A 70 -0.16 -1.43 -5.62
CA MET A 70 -0.94 -0.20 -5.44
C MET A 70 -1.68 -0.20 -4.10
N MET A 71 -2.24 -1.33 -3.69
CA MET A 71 -2.90 -1.47 -2.38
C MET A 71 -1.88 -1.34 -1.24
N ILE A 72 -0.69 -1.93 -1.38
CA ILE A 72 0.39 -1.82 -0.39
C ILE A 72 0.91 -0.38 -0.27
N ASP A 73 1.10 0.37 -1.37
CA ASP A 73 1.57 1.77 -1.30
C ASP A 73 0.59 2.69 -0.53
N ARG A 74 -0.70 2.33 -0.50
CA ARG A 74 -1.73 3.08 0.23
C ARG A 74 -1.62 2.93 1.74
N LEU A 75 -0.91 1.92 2.24
CA LEU A 75 -0.66 1.77 3.67
C LEU A 75 0.16 2.97 4.17
N LYS A 76 -0.41 3.77 5.07
CA LYS A 76 0.30 4.88 5.74
C LYS A 76 0.36 4.70 7.25
N ASN A 77 -0.57 3.96 7.82
CA ASN A 77 -0.71 3.80 9.26
C ASN A 77 -1.20 2.40 9.66
N VAL A 78 -1.32 2.18 10.97
CA VAL A 78 -1.67 0.87 11.53
C VAL A 78 -3.10 0.43 11.19
N SER A 79 -4.03 1.37 11.15
CA SER A 79 -5.43 1.12 10.81
C SER A 79 -5.57 0.70 9.34
N ASP A 80 -4.80 1.32 8.44
CA ASP A 80 -4.80 0.96 7.02
C ASP A 80 -4.38 -0.50 6.82
N TYR A 81 -3.44 -0.98 7.64
CA TYR A 81 -2.96 -2.36 7.59
C TYR A 81 -4.01 -3.36 8.07
N ALA A 82 -4.72 -3.06 9.16
CA ALA A 82 -5.78 -3.93 9.66
C ALA A 82 -6.90 -4.12 8.63
N MET A 83 -7.33 -3.01 8.00
CA MET A 83 -8.31 -3.08 6.90
C MET A 83 -7.76 -3.86 5.71
N LEU A 84 -6.48 -3.66 5.35
CA LEU A 84 -5.87 -4.38 4.24
C LEU A 84 -5.77 -5.89 4.51
N ARG A 85 -5.39 -6.29 5.73
CA ARG A 85 -5.34 -7.70 6.14
C ARG A 85 -6.71 -8.37 6.01
N ASP A 86 -7.77 -7.66 6.37
CA ASP A 86 -9.14 -8.20 6.30
C ASP A 86 -9.65 -8.29 4.86
N GLU A 87 -9.19 -7.40 3.97
CA GLU A 87 -9.60 -7.35 2.57
C GLU A 87 -8.75 -8.23 1.63
N MET A 88 -7.43 -8.33 1.87
CA MET A 88 -6.51 -9.14 1.08
C MET A 88 -6.42 -10.56 1.65
N ASP A 89 -7.37 -11.41 1.26
CA ASP A 89 -7.33 -12.82 1.62
C ASP A 89 -6.29 -13.62 0.82
N GLU A 90 -6.02 -14.84 1.30
CA GLU A 90 -5.08 -15.76 0.70
C GLU A 90 -5.46 -16.17 -0.73
N ALA A 91 -6.76 -16.30 -1.00
CA ALA A 91 -7.26 -16.71 -2.30
C ALA A 91 -6.97 -15.64 -3.36
N PHE A 92 -7.23 -14.36 -3.03
CA PHE A 92 -6.94 -13.23 -3.90
C PHE A 92 -5.44 -13.11 -4.19
N LEU A 93 -4.60 -13.19 -3.15
CA LEU A 93 -3.15 -13.08 -3.31
C LEU A 93 -2.56 -14.20 -4.16
N LYS A 94 -3.06 -15.42 -3.99
CA LYS A 94 -2.65 -16.55 -4.80
C LYS A 94 -3.07 -16.33 -6.26
N GLU A 95 -4.33 -15.97 -6.51
CA GLU A 95 -4.84 -15.73 -7.86
C GLU A 95 -4.07 -14.58 -8.56
N ALA A 96 -3.75 -13.51 -7.82
CA ALA A 96 -3.01 -12.37 -8.35
C ALA A 96 -1.54 -12.67 -8.68
N THR A 97 -0.99 -13.78 -8.17
CA THR A 97 0.45 -14.09 -8.29
C THR A 97 0.81 -15.47 -8.84
N GLU A 98 -0.18 -16.29 -9.15
CA GLU A 98 0.01 -17.69 -9.59
C GLU A 98 0.84 -17.78 -10.88
N ASP A 99 0.52 -16.91 -11.84
CA ASP A 99 1.16 -16.85 -13.16
C ASP A 99 2.35 -15.87 -13.21
N SER A 100 2.70 -15.23 -12.09
CA SER A 100 3.79 -14.27 -12.04
C SER A 100 5.14 -14.93 -12.30
N PRO A 101 5.98 -14.35 -13.18
CA PRO A 101 7.36 -14.75 -13.30
C PRO A 101 8.12 -14.61 -11.98
N GLU A 102 9.06 -15.52 -11.73
CA GLU A 102 9.85 -15.54 -10.49
C GLU A 102 10.61 -14.23 -10.24
N TYR A 103 11.13 -13.60 -11.30
CA TYR A 103 11.81 -12.31 -11.19
C TYR A 103 10.87 -11.20 -10.69
N LEU A 104 9.58 -11.25 -11.06
CA LEU A 104 8.59 -10.26 -10.68
C LEU A 104 8.22 -10.42 -9.20
N LEU A 105 8.01 -11.66 -8.76
CA LEU A 105 7.80 -11.98 -7.34
C LEU A 105 8.97 -11.51 -6.48
N LYS A 106 10.20 -11.71 -6.95
CA LYS A 106 11.40 -11.22 -6.27
C LYS A 106 11.44 -9.70 -6.16
N LEU A 107 11.04 -8.98 -7.22
CA LEU A 107 10.93 -7.52 -7.20
C LEU A 107 9.86 -7.05 -6.22
N MET A 108 8.68 -7.68 -6.21
CA MET A 108 7.62 -7.39 -5.25
C MET A 108 8.10 -7.58 -3.81
N ALA A 109 8.77 -8.72 -3.54
CA ALA A 109 9.35 -8.99 -2.24
C ALA A 109 10.32 -7.88 -1.80
N GLN A 110 11.22 -7.44 -2.67
CA GLN A 110 12.15 -6.34 -2.37
C GLN A 110 11.44 -5.01 -2.07
N ILE A 111 10.40 -4.68 -2.85
CA ILE A 111 9.65 -3.43 -2.63
C ILE A 111 8.94 -3.48 -1.29
N ILE A 112 8.34 -4.63 -0.96
CA ILE A 112 7.63 -4.82 0.30
C ILE A 112 8.61 -4.84 1.48
N GLU A 113 9.79 -5.46 1.36
CA GLU A 113 10.84 -5.40 2.39
C GLU A 113 11.18 -3.95 2.75
N VAL A 114 11.47 -3.12 1.73
CA VAL A 114 11.80 -1.71 1.90
C VAL A 114 10.63 -0.95 2.52
N PHE A 115 9.40 -1.29 2.13
CA PHE A 115 8.20 -0.70 2.69
C PHE A 115 8.05 -1.03 4.18
N LEU A 116 8.20 -2.30 4.58
CA LEU A 116 8.14 -2.74 5.97
C LEU A 116 9.23 -2.10 6.84
N ILE A 117 10.46 -2.00 6.33
CA ILE A 117 11.55 -1.31 7.02
C ILE A 117 11.23 0.17 7.24
N LYS A 118 10.69 0.86 6.22
CA LYS A 118 10.24 2.26 6.36
C LYS A 118 9.15 2.42 7.40
N MET A 119 8.34 1.39 7.59
CA MET A 119 7.32 1.32 8.61
C MET A 119 7.84 0.86 9.99
N ASN A 120 9.17 0.80 10.17
CA ASN A 120 9.84 0.45 11.43
C ASN A 120 9.60 -1.00 11.90
N VAL A 121 9.26 -1.91 10.98
CA VAL A 121 9.21 -3.34 11.24
C VAL A 121 10.64 -3.88 11.41
N PRO A 122 10.92 -4.74 12.41
CA PRO A 122 12.22 -5.36 12.57
C PRO A 122 12.66 -6.11 11.32
N ARG A 123 13.94 -5.96 10.94
CA ARG A 123 14.49 -6.57 9.71
C ARG A 123 14.26 -8.08 9.63
N ALA A 124 14.45 -8.82 10.74
CA ALA A 124 14.24 -10.27 10.77
C ALA A 124 12.79 -10.68 10.44
N GLU A 125 11.82 -9.86 10.85
CA GLU A 125 10.41 -10.10 10.55
C GLU A 125 10.05 -9.71 9.12
N ALA A 126 10.61 -8.59 8.65
CA ALA A 126 10.48 -8.19 7.24
C ALA A 126 11.10 -9.25 6.30
N GLU A 127 12.23 -9.86 6.67
CA GLU A 127 12.87 -10.94 5.91
C GLU A 127 11.97 -12.18 5.84
N LEU A 128 11.43 -12.64 6.97
CA LEU A 128 10.46 -13.75 7.03
C LEU A 128 9.22 -13.48 6.19
N PHE A 129 8.73 -12.24 6.19
CA PHE A 129 7.63 -11.81 5.33
C PHE A 129 8.03 -11.95 3.86
N THR A 130 9.20 -11.45 3.47
CA THR A 130 9.59 -11.42 2.06
C THR A 130 9.97 -12.78 1.50
N ASP A 131 10.36 -13.74 2.33
CA ASP A 131 10.66 -15.10 1.91
C ASP A 131 9.39 -15.88 1.53
N ARG A 132 8.31 -15.74 2.32
CA ARG A 132 7.00 -16.30 1.99
C ARG A 132 6.41 -15.75 0.68
N ILE A 133 6.73 -14.51 0.30
CA ILE A 133 6.37 -13.96 -1.03
C ILE A 133 7.06 -14.75 -2.14
N LYS A 134 8.36 -15.06 -1.99
CA LYS A 134 9.12 -15.82 -2.98
C LYS A 134 8.62 -17.26 -3.08
N GLU A 135 8.13 -17.81 -1.98
CA GLU A 135 7.55 -19.15 -1.90
C GLU A 135 6.10 -19.24 -2.40
N ARG A 136 5.52 -18.11 -2.87
CA ARG A 136 4.11 -18.01 -3.33
C ARG A 136 3.09 -18.27 -2.21
N GLU A 137 3.50 -18.10 -0.96
CA GLU A 137 2.68 -18.26 0.25
C GLU A 137 2.22 -16.89 0.79
N MET A 138 1.89 -15.96 -0.11
CA MET A 138 1.48 -14.60 0.25
C MET A 138 0.20 -14.54 1.09
N GLY A 139 -0.65 -15.56 1.04
CA GLY A 139 -1.84 -15.60 1.89
C GLY A 139 -1.57 -15.88 3.36
N GLU A 140 -0.50 -16.63 3.67
CA GLU A 140 -0.11 -16.86 5.07
C GLU A 140 0.65 -15.67 5.67
N LEU A 141 1.22 -14.84 4.81
CA LEU A 141 1.94 -13.62 5.10
C LEU A 141 1.22 -12.70 6.09
N PHE A 142 -0.04 -12.40 5.80
CA PHE A 142 -0.86 -11.46 6.57
C PHE A 142 -1.48 -12.11 7.82
N LYS A 143 -1.54 -13.44 7.90
CA LYS A 143 -2.02 -14.18 9.08
C LYS A 143 -1.01 -14.15 10.23
N HIS A 144 0.29 -14.21 9.92
CA HIS A 144 1.36 -14.25 10.93
C HIS A 144 1.93 -12.87 11.29
N PHE A 145 1.49 -11.82 10.62
CA PHE A 145 1.96 -10.45 10.84
C PHE A 145 1.24 -9.76 12.03
N GLU A 146 1.15 -10.45 13.16
CA GLU A 146 0.65 -9.88 14.43
C GLU A 146 1.62 -8.85 15.02
N ALA A 147 2.91 -8.89 14.66
CA ALA A 147 3.92 -8.01 15.24
C ALA A 147 3.86 -6.55 14.74
N TRP A 148 2.93 -6.23 13.83
CA TRP A 148 2.56 -4.85 13.56
C TRP A 148 1.85 -4.17 14.76
N ASP A 149 1.11 -4.92 15.60
CA ASP A 149 0.49 -4.38 16.83
C ASP A 149 1.55 -3.96 17.88
N VAL A 150 2.74 -4.56 17.81
CA VAL A 150 3.92 -4.16 18.64
C VAL A 150 4.34 -2.72 18.33
N GLN A 151 3.99 -2.14 17.18
CA GLN A 151 4.29 -0.74 16.85
C GLN A 151 3.40 0.25 17.61
N ALA A 152 2.13 -0.08 17.86
CA ALA A 152 1.26 0.74 18.70
C ALA A 152 1.79 0.72 20.15
N VAL A 153 2.14 -0.46 20.64
CA VAL A 153 2.76 -0.66 21.95
C VAL A 153 4.10 0.09 22.08
N ARG A 154 4.96 0.07 21.05
CA ARG A 154 6.23 0.83 21.03
C ARG A 154 6.02 2.34 21.04
N ARG A 155 5.02 2.86 20.31
CA ARG A 155 4.70 4.30 20.35
C ARG A 155 4.17 4.75 21.70
N GLU A 156 3.36 3.92 22.36
CA GLU A 156 2.90 4.17 23.73
C GLU A 156 4.09 4.20 24.69
N ALA A 157 4.96 3.19 24.63
CA ALA A 157 6.16 3.10 25.46
C ALA A 157 7.12 4.28 25.23
N GLU A 158 7.31 4.74 23.99
CA GLU A 158 8.13 5.92 23.68
C GLU A 158 7.52 7.23 24.20
N LYS A 159 6.19 7.35 24.21
CA LYS A 159 5.50 8.49 24.83
C LYS A 159 5.67 8.47 26.34
N GLU A 160 5.42 7.33 26.97
CA GLU A 160 5.60 7.16 28.42
C GLU A 160 7.04 7.45 28.84
N VAL A 161 8.04 6.99 28.07
CA VAL A 161 9.46 7.30 28.33
C VAL A 161 9.76 8.79 28.17
N LYS A 162 9.18 9.47 27.18
CA LYS A 162 9.35 10.92 26.99
C LYS A 162 8.69 11.72 28.11
N GLU A 163 7.50 11.31 28.54
CA GLU A 163 6.78 11.94 29.65
C GLU A 163 7.53 11.75 30.97
N ALA A 164 7.96 10.52 31.27
CA ALA A 164 8.76 10.21 32.44
C ALA A 164 10.09 10.98 32.46
N ARG A 165 10.75 11.14 31.31
CA ARG A 165 12.00 11.92 31.20
C ARG A 165 11.74 13.42 31.40
N ALA A 166 10.65 13.96 30.86
CA ALA A 166 10.27 15.35 31.05
C ALA A 166 9.87 15.64 32.51
N GLU A 167 9.25 14.69 33.19
CA GLU A 167 8.87 14.80 34.60
C GLU A 167 10.10 14.72 35.52
N ALA A 168 11.01 13.78 35.26
CA ALA A 168 12.29 13.70 35.94
C ALA A 168 13.13 14.98 35.78
N GLN A 169 13.13 15.58 34.58
CA GLN A 169 13.83 16.84 34.33
C GLN A 169 13.25 17.99 35.17
N LYS A 170 11.92 18.07 35.30
CA LYS A 170 11.23 19.09 36.10
C LYS A 170 11.46 18.92 37.60
N GLU A 171 11.54 17.69 38.09
CA GLU A 171 11.86 17.43 39.51
C GLU A 171 13.30 17.84 39.84
N ILE A 172 14.26 17.52 38.97
CA ILE A 172 15.65 17.97 39.12
C ILE A 172 15.75 19.50 39.12
N GLU A 173 14.99 20.18 38.26
CA GLU A 173 14.98 21.65 38.16
C GLU A 173 14.31 22.31 39.37
N LYS A 174 13.31 21.67 39.99
CA LYS A 174 12.68 22.13 41.24
C LYS A 174 13.57 21.92 42.45
N GLU A 175 14.32 20.82 42.51
CA GLU A 175 15.27 20.55 43.59
C GLU A 175 16.46 21.53 43.52
N ALA A 176 16.97 21.82 42.33
CA ALA A 176 18.05 22.79 42.12
C ALA A 176 17.67 24.25 42.45
N ASN A 177 16.37 24.59 42.49
CA ASN A 177 15.87 25.92 42.83
C ASN A 177 15.41 26.04 44.30
N ARG A 178 15.56 24.97 45.09
CA ARG A 178 15.26 24.92 46.54
C ARG A 178 16.49 24.98 47.44
N GLU A 179 17.70 24.84 46.89
CA GLU A 179 18.99 25.14 47.54
C GLU A 179 19.41 26.60 47.31
#